data_AF-A0A5P9GY52-F1
#
_entry.id   AF-A0A5P9GY52-F1
#
_cell.length_a   1.000
_cell.length_b   1.000
_cell.length_c   1.000
_cell.angle_alpha   90.00
_cell.angle_beta   90.00
_cell.angle_gamma   90.00
#
_symmetry.space_group_name_H-M   'P 1'
#
loop_
_entity.id
_entity.type
_entity.pdbx_description
1 polymer ?
#
loop_
_entity_poly.entity_id
_entity_poly.type
_entity_poly.pdbx_seq_one_letter_code
_entity_poly.pdbx_strand_id
1 'polypeptide(L)'
;MRFTRFLALGVALACALPVHAGDPPPFPEFTFKKGKPPKKGGGKLITVQIDPEDQAHLKPRAKDSDAGADSGTVDIPVVPSVTAAYGWFWTKVPTDDTASGPDRLRLAFETLRDGPGGASVKGPRLQHMQEIARAHGADILRATIGTEVSPALVLAVISVESGGRTDAVSGAGAQGLMQLIPATAQRFGVSDSMLAGQNIKGGVAYLDWLMKEFRGDAVLALAGYNAGENAVKKHAGVPPYAETRDYVPKVLAAFQVASGLCKTRPELITDACALTLASY
;
A
#
# COMPACT_ATOMS: atom_id res chain seq x y z
N MET A 1 20.33 -74.67 -13.17
CA MET A 1 18.93 -75.13 -13.26
C MET A 1 18.14 -74.53 -12.09
N ARG A 2 17.15 -73.69 -12.45
CA ARG A 2 15.94 -73.24 -11.73
C ARG A 2 15.98 -73.06 -10.19
N PHE A 3 16.08 -71.80 -9.76
CA PHE A 3 15.54 -71.31 -8.49
C PHE A 3 14.01 -71.18 -8.61
N THR A 4 13.27 -71.88 -7.76
CA THR A 4 11.83 -71.64 -7.53
C THR A 4 11.66 -71.07 -6.12
N ARG A 5 11.35 -69.76 -6.06
CA ARG A 5 10.92 -69.07 -4.85
C ARG A 5 9.42 -69.29 -4.66
N PHE A 6 9.02 -69.84 -3.52
CA PHE A 6 7.62 -69.84 -3.08
C PHE A 6 7.24 -68.43 -2.60
N LEU A 7 6.17 -67.88 -3.19
CA LEU A 7 5.54 -66.63 -2.82
C LEU A 7 4.58 -66.91 -1.64
N ALA A 8 4.91 -66.45 -0.43
CA ALA A 8 3.99 -66.42 0.69
C ALA A 8 3.28 -65.06 0.71
N LEU A 9 2.00 -65.04 0.40
CA LEU A 9 1.14 -63.86 0.41
C LEU A 9 0.65 -63.64 1.86
N GLY A 10 1.31 -62.73 2.59
CA GLY A 10 0.85 -62.28 3.91
C GLY A 10 -0.12 -61.10 3.76
N VAL A 11 -1.41 -61.33 4.00
CA VAL A 11 -2.41 -60.26 4.09
C VAL A 11 -2.24 -59.56 5.45
N ALA A 12 -1.72 -58.33 5.44
CA ALA A 12 -1.68 -57.48 6.62
C ALA A 12 -3.00 -56.70 6.74
N LEU A 13 -3.86 -57.12 7.66
CA LEU A 13 -5.08 -56.42 8.03
C LEU A 13 -4.72 -55.25 8.98
N ALA A 14 -4.66 -54.03 8.44
CA ALA A 14 -4.43 -52.83 9.24
C ALA A 14 -5.75 -52.39 9.92
N CYS A 15 -5.92 -52.72 11.19
CA CYS A 15 -6.96 -52.14 12.04
C CYS A 15 -6.65 -50.66 12.29
N ALA A 16 -7.42 -49.76 11.71
CA ALA A 16 -7.39 -48.34 12.07
C ALA A 16 -8.15 -48.14 13.39
N LEU A 17 -7.45 -47.77 14.46
CA LEU A 17 -8.05 -47.27 15.69
C LEU A 17 -8.32 -45.76 15.54
N PRO A 18 -9.47 -45.23 16.01
CA PRO A 18 -9.73 -43.81 15.98
C PRO A 18 -8.86 -43.11 17.04
N VAL A 19 -8.02 -42.18 16.61
CA VAL A 19 -7.32 -41.26 17.51
C VAL A 19 -8.34 -40.21 17.97
N HIS A 20 -8.81 -40.32 19.22
CA HIS A 20 -9.54 -39.24 19.88
C HIS A 20 -8.53 -38.18 20.34
N ALA A 21 -8.57 -37.00 19.73
CA ALA A 21 -7.93 -35.82 20.29
C ALA A 21 -8.75 -35.38 21.53
N GLY A 22 -8.13 -35.38 22.71
CA GLY A 22 -8.74 -34.84 23.91
C GLY A 22 -8.91 -33.33 23.83
N ASP A 23 -9.93 -32.80 24.50
CA ASP A 23 -10.19 -31.36 24.56
C ASP A 23 -8.98 -30.60 25.16
N PRO A 24 -8.69 -29.38 24.67
CA PRO A 24 -7.61 -28.56 25.21
C PRO A 24 -7.89 -28.19 26.68
N PRO A 25 -6.84 -28.02 27.50
CA PRO A 25 -7.01 -27.69 28.90
C PRO A 25 -7.75 -26.34 29.07
N PRO A 26 -8.61 -26.21 30.09
CA PRO A 26 -9.32 -24.96 30.34
C PRO A 26 -8.36 -23.83 30.69
N PHE A 27 -8.70 -22.61 30.28
CA PHE A 27 -7.91 -21.42 30.57
C PHE A 27 -7.81 -21.17 32.09
N PRO A 28 -6.64 -20.70 32.58
CA PRO A 28 -6.49 -20.34 33.99
C PRO A 28 -7.37 -19.15 34.36
N GLU A 29 -7.93 -19.17 35.59
CA GLU A 29 -8.80 -18.10 36.07
C GLU A 29 -8.09 -16.74 36.19
N PHE A 30 -8.75 -15.70 35.68
CA PHE A 30 -8.29 -14.31 35.76
C PHE A 30 -8.92 -13.62 36.98
N THR A 31 -8.09 -13.12 37.91
CA THR A 31 -8.56 -12.27 39.03
C THR A 31 -8.19 -10.81 38.78
N PHE A 32 -9.19 -9.93 38.69
CA PHE A 32 -8.96 -8.49 38.54
C PHE A 32 -8.66 -7.84 39.90
N LYS A 33 -7.43 -7.36 40.10
CA LYS A 33 -7.11 -6.46 41.22
C LYS A 33 -7.41 -5.01 40.83
N LYS A 34 -8.43 -4.39 41.46
CA LYS A 34 -8.70 -2.95 41.33
C LYS A 34 -7.73 -2.14 42.19
N GLY A 35 -6.77 -1.45 41.55
CA GLY A 35 -5.98 -0.40 42.20
C GLY A 35 -6.76 0.92 42.28
N LYS A 36 -6.58 1.68 43.36
CA LYS A 36 -7.13 3.04 43.47
C LYS A 36 -6.33 4.01 42.58
N PRO A 37 -6.96 4.96 41.87
CA PRO A 37 -6.26 5.97 41.09
C PRO A 37 -5.42 6.91 41.97
N PRO A 38 -4.28 7.43 41.47
CA PRO A 38 -3.47 8.40 42.19
C PRO A 38 -4.20 9.74 42.39
N LYS A 39 -3.90 10.43 43.49
CA LYS A 39 -4.51 11.72 43.87
C LYS A 39 -4.10 12.84 42.90
N LYS A 40 -5.04 13.76 42.69
CA LYS A 40 -4.94 14.92 41.78
C LYS A 40 -3.90 15.94 42.29
N GLY A 41 -2.90 16.26 41.46
CA GLY A 41 -1.99 17.39 41.67
C GLY A 41 -0.51 17.01 41.69
N GLY A 42 0.09 16.83 40.50
CA GLY A 42 1.54 16.68 40.36
C GLY A 42 1.98 16.53 38.90
N GLY A 43 2.46 17.62 38.30
CA GLY A 43 3.39 17.60 37.16
C GLY A 43 2.80 17.51 35.74
N LYS A 44 3.18 18.50 34.92
CA LYS A 44 2.82 18.81 33.52
C LYS A 44 2.40 17.62 32.63
N LEU A 45 1.14 17.62 32.22
CA LEU A 45 0.62 16.84 31.09
C LEU A 45 1.01 17.54 29.78
N ILE A 46 1.55 16.80 28.82
CA ILE A 46 1.62 17.21 27.41
C ILE A 46 0.18 17.22 26.91
N THR A 47 -0.29 18.39 26.50
CA THR A 47 -1.62 18.59 25.94
C THR A 47 -1.76 17.82 24.62
N VAL A 48 -2.31 16.61 24.69
CA VAL A 48 -2.90 15.95 23.51
C VAL A 48 -4.37 16.34 23.53
N GLN A 49 -4.73 17.35 22.73
CA GLN A 49 -6.12 17.57 22.38
C GLN A 49 -6.47 16.54 21.30
N ILE A 50 -7.19 15.51 21.70
CA ILE A 50 -7.88 14.61 20.77
C ILE A 50 -9.26 15.23 20.56
N ASP A 51 -9.63 15.45 19.30
CA ASP A 51 -10.93 15.93 18.90
C ASP A 51 -12.03 14.95 19.36
N PRO A 52 -13.12 15.39 20.03
CA PRO A 52 -14.23 14.54 20.44
C PRO A 52 -14.87 13.71 19.33
N GLU A 53 -14.69 14.07 18.06
CA GLU A 53 -15.27 13.36 16.91
C GLU A 53 -14.58 12.00 16.65
N ASP A 54 -13.27 11.90 16.86
CA ASP A 54 -12.50 10.67 16.59
C ASP A 54 -12.87 9.49 17.52
N GLN A 55 -13.47 9.76 18.68
CA GLN A 55 -13.97 8.72 19.58
C GLN A 55 -15.37 8.19 19.22
N ALA A 56 -16.11 8.87 18.35
CA ALA A 56 -17.48 8.47 17.99
C ALA A 56 -17.52 7.37 16.91
N HIS A 57 -16.46 7.21 16.11
CA HIS A 57 -16.45 6.32 14.94
C HIS A 57 -16.07 4.86 15.23
N LEU A 58 -15.85 4.49 16.50
CA LEU A 58 -15.32 3.17 16.89
C LEU A 58 -16.30 2.26 17.64
N LYS A 59 -17.63 2.47 17.55
CA LYS A 59 -18.61 1.54 18.17
C LYS A 59 -19.37 0.66 17.15
N PRO A 60 -19.55 -0.65 17.41
CA PRO A 60 -20.37 -1.52 16.58
C PRO A 60 -21.88 -1.28 16.78
N ARG A 61 -22.64 -1.52 15.71
CA ARG A 61 -24.05 -1.18 15.47
C ARG A 61 -25.04 -2.14 16.17
N ALA A 62 -26.23 -1.63 16.51
CA ALA A 62 -27.43 -2.43 16.77
C ALA A 62 -28.68 -1.82 16.09
N LYS A 63 -29.51 -2.72 15.54
CA LYS A 63 -30.86 -2.64 14.93
C LYS A 63 -31.90 -1.85 15.75
N ASP A 64 -33.06 -1.36 15.30
CA ASP A 64 -33.87 -1.28 14.06
C ASP A 64 -34.87 -0.11 14.31
N SER A 65 -35.31 0.66 13.30
CA SER A 65 -36.70 1.17 13.16
C SER A 65 -36.93 2.00 11.89
N ASP A 66 -38.18 1.92 11.43
CA ASP A 66 -38.81 2.34 10.18
C ASP A 66 -38.65 3.78 9.65
N ALA A 67 -38.82 3.85 8.33
CA ALA A 67 -39.54 4.86 7.51
C ALA A 67 -39.07 6.32 7.46
N GLY A 68 -38.91 6.82 6.22
CA GLY A 68 -39.01 8.24 5.88
C GLY A 68 -37.97 8.69 4.85
N ALA A 69 -38.41 8.92 3.62
CA ALA A 69 -37.63 9.61 2.61
C ALA A 69 -37.49 11.10 2.97
N ASP A 70 -36.27 11.64 2.97
CA ASP A 70 -36.01 13.05 2.71
C ASP A 70 -34.58 13.25 2.18
N SER A 71 -34.47 14.05 1.11
CA SER A 71 -33.23 14.42 0.46
C SER A 71 -32.55 15.54 1.26
N GLY A 72 -31.66 15.18 2.18
CA GLY A 72 -30.80 16.13 2.89
C GLY A 72 -29.40 16.13 2.30
N THR A 73 -29.00 17.23 1.66
CA THR A 73 -27.60 17.51 1.30
C THR A 73 -26.75 17.57 2.57
N VAL A 74 -25.91 16.56 2.78
CA VAL A 74 -24.92 16.57 3.86
C VAL A 74 -23.75 17.43 3.40
N ASP A 75 -23.71 18.68 3.89
CA ASP A 75 -22.55 19.55 3.74
C ASP A 75 -21.34 18.94 4.43
N ILE A 76 -20.35 18.55 3.63
CA ILE A 76 -19.04 18.11 4.12
C ILE A 76 -18.29 19.37 4.57
N PRO A 77 -17.78 19.42 5.81
CA PRO A 77 -16.99 20.57 6.27
C PRO A 77 -15.74 20.76 5.40
N VAL A 78 -15.62 21.95 4.80
CA VAL A 78 -14.46 22.36 4.01
C VAL A 78 -13.33 22.71 4.98
N VAL A 79 -12.44 21.75 5.22
CA VAL A 79 -11.14 22.00 5.86
C VAL A 79 -10.34 22.95 4.96
N PRO A 80 -9.58 23.93 5.49
CA PRO A 80 -8.84 24.87 4.65
C PRO A 80 -7.91 24.12 3.70
N SER A 81 -8.17 24.26 2.40
CA SER A 81 -7.40 23.63 1.33
C SER A 81 -5.97 24.19 1.34
N VAL A 82 -5.03 23.50 2.00
CA VAL A 82 -3.61 23.65 1.66
C VAL A 82 -3.52 23.35 0.16
N THR A 83 -3.03 24.29 -0.63
CA THR A 83 -2.90 24.08 -2.07
C THR A 83 -1.73 23.14 -2.35
N ALA A 84 -1.97 22.12 -3.18
CA ALA A 84 -0.93 21.19 -3.61
C ALA A 84 0.21 21.97 -4.29
N ALA A 85 1.46 21.68 -3.94
CA ALA A 85 2.65 22.31 -4.54
C ALA A 85 2.72 22.09 -6.07
N TYR A 86 2.18 20.97 -6.55
CA TYR A 86 2.07 20.63 -7.95
C TYR A 86 0.65 20.81 -8.50
N GLY A 87 -0.12 21.77 -7.97
CA GLY A 87 -1.47 22.08 -8.46
C GLY A 87 -1.55 22.35 -9.97
N TRP A 88 -0.47 22.89 -10.56
CA TRP A 88 -0.37 23.14 -12.01
C TRP A 88 -0.45 21.85 -12.84
N PHE A 89 -0.03 20.70 -12.33
CA PHE A 89 -0.09 19.41 -13.03
C PHE A 89 -1.55 19.02 -13.32
N TRP A 90 -2.43 19.25 -12.33
CA TRP A 90 -3.85 18.92 -12.40
C TRP A 90 -4.67 19.91 -13.25
N THR A 91 -4.06 20.96 -13.80
CA THR A 91 -4.73 21.84 -14.77
C THR A 91 -4.88 21.19 -16.13
N LYS A 92 -3.99 20.24 -16.46
CA LYS A 92 -4.00 19.49 -17.73
C LYS A 92 -4.43 18.05 -17.54
N VAL A 93 -4.07 17.42 -16.43
CA VAL A 93 -4.37 16.00 -16.18
C VAL A 93 -5.74 15.87 -15.51
N PRO A 94 -6.74 15.21 -16.15
CA PRO A 94 -8.04 14.98 -15.55
C PRO A 94 -7.94 14.24 -14.21
N THR A 95 -8.78 14.62 -13.27
CA THR A 95 -8.82 13.98 -11.94
C THR A 95 -9.93 12.96 -11.82
N ASP A 96 -11.01 13.09 -12.61
CA ASP A 96 -12.14 12.20 -12.61
C ASP A 96 -11.81 10.82 -13.20
N ASP A 97 -12.59 9.82 -12.80
CA ASP A 97 -12.49 8.43 -13.25
C ASP A 97 -13.11 8.17 -14.63
N THR A 98 -13.84 9.13 -15.21
CA THR A 98 -14.44 9.00 -16.54
C THR A 98 -13.41 9.20 -17.64
N ALA A 99 -12.38 9.99 -17.36
CA ALA A 99 -11.19 10.16 -18.20
C ALA A 99 -10.14 9.05 -17.98
N SER A 100 -10.48 7.95 -17.30
CA SER A 100 -9.54 6.85 -17.05
C SER A 100 -9.14 6.12 -18.32
N GLY A 101 -7.83 5.96 -18.52
CA GLY A 101 -7.27 5.24 -19.67
C GLY A 101 -5.82 5.60 -20.01
N PRO A 102 -5.24 4.96 -21.04
CA PRO A 102 -3.84 5.16 -21.45
C PRO A 102 -3.49 6.61 -21.79
N ASP A 103 -4.44 7.35 -22.36
CA ASP A 103 -4.26 8.76 -22.72
C ASP A 103 -3.99 9.67 -21.52
N ARG A 104 -4.59 9.36 -20.37
CA ARG A 104 -4.38 10.15 -19.15
C ARG A 104 -2.96 10.04 -18.63
N LEU A 105 -2.39 8.83 -18.69
CA LEU A 105 -0.99 8.62 -18.30
C LEU A 105 -0.02 9.29 -19.28
N ARG A 106 -0.29 9.22 -20.59
CA ARG A 106 0.48 9.95 -21.60
C ARG A 106 0.46 11.46 -21.32
N LEU A 107 -0.73 12.02 -21.10
CA LEU A 107 -0.91 13.43 -20.78
C LEU A 107 -0.22 13.82 -19.47
N ALA A 108 -0.20 12.94 -18.47
CA ALA A 108 0.53 13.15 -17.24
C ALA A 108 2.04 13.29 -17.49
N PHE A 109 2.65 12.40 -18.27
CA PHE A 109 4.07 12.51 -18.61
C PHE A 109 4.40 13.72 -19.49
N GLU A 110 3.54 14.06 -20.45
CA GLU A 110 3.67 15.30 -21.24
C GLU A 110 3.61 16.52 -20.32
N THR A 111 2.68 16.54 -19.38
CA THR A 111 2.54 17.64 -18.41
C THR A 111 3.76 17.76 -17.51
N LEU A 112 4.35 16.66 -17.05
CA LEU A 112 5.60 16.68 -16.27
C LEU A 112 6.78 17.27 -17.04
N ARG A 113 6.86 17.01 -18.35
CA ARG A 113 7.91 17.56 -19.23
C ARG A 113 7.69 19.04 -19.52
N ASP A 114 6.45 19.43 -19.79
CA ASP A 114 6.07 20.72 -20.35
C ASP A 114 5.41 21.63 -19.28
N GLY A 115 5.98 21.63 -18.07
CA GLY A 115 5.47 22.40 -16.94
C GLY A 115 5.49 23.91 -17.19
N PRO A 116 4.45 24.65 -16.75
CA PRO A 116 4.29 26.07 -17.07
C PRO A 116 5.42 26.91 -16.45
N GLY A 117 5.97 27.86 -17.22
CA GLY A 117 7.02 28.76 -16.74
C GLY A 117 8.30 28.06 -16.27
N GLY A 118 8.58 26.85 -16.75
CA GLY A 118 9.73 26.04 -16.31
C GLY A 118 9.50 25.31 -14.99
N ALA A 119 8.25 25.27 -14.49
CA ALA A 119 7.88 24.45 -13.34
C ALA A 119 8.23 22.98 -13.61
N SER A 120 8.78 22.31 -12.60
CA SER A 120 9.15 20.90 -12.68
C SER A 120 8.88 20.20 -11.36
N VAL A 121 8.61 18.91 -11.43
CA VAL A 121 8.52 18.03 -10.26
C VAL A 121 9.92 17.48 -9.99
N LYS A 122 10.42 17.69 -8.77
CA LYS A 122 11.76 17.22 -8.40
C LYS A 122 11.73 15.70 -8.22
N GLY A 123 12.31 14.98 -9.18
CA GLY A 123 12.57 13.55 -9.06
C GLY A 123 13.78 13.22 -8.16
N PRO A 124 13.92 11.96 -7.73
CA PRO A 124 15.10 11.49 -7.02
C PRO A 124 16.34 11.50 -7.92
N ARG A 125 17.52 11.62 -7.31
CA ARG A 125 18.80 11.53 -8.04
C ARG A 125 19.02 10.11 -8.57
N LEU A 126 19.57 9.99 -9.78
CA LEU A 126 19.88 8.67 -10.38
C LEU A 126 20.73 7.78 -9.46
N GLN A 127 21.76 8.35 -8.85
CA GLN A 127 22.64 7.64 -7.91
C GLN A 127 21.86 7.05 -6.72
N HIS A 128 20.91 7.81 -6.18
CA HIS A 128 20.07 7.33 -5.08
C HIS A 128 19.15 6.18 -5.53
N MET A 129 18.57 6.28 -6.72
CA MET A 129 17.77 5.20 -7.30
C MET A 129 18.59 3.92 -7.52
N GLN A 130 19.85 4.06 -7.95
CA GLN A 130 20.77 2.92 -8.08
C GLN A 130 21.12 2.29 -6.72
N GLU A 131 21.23 3.07 -5.65
CA GLU A 131 21.46 2.56 -4.29
C GLU A 131 20.26 1.72 -3.81
N ILE A 132 19.04 2.24 -3.96
CA ILE A 132 17.81 1.48 -3.61
C ILE A 132 17.72 0.21 -4.46
N ALA A 133 17.95 0.32 -5.78
CA ALA A 133 17.90 -0.83 -6.68
C ALA A 133 18.95 -1.89 -6.31
N ARG A 134 20.19 -1.49 -5.95
CA ARG A 134 21.22 -2.44 -5.49
C ARG A 134 20.82 -3.14 -4.20
N ALA A 135 20.26 -2.41 -3.25
CA ALA A 135 19.87 -2.96 -1.95
C ALA A 135 18.65 -3.89 -2.02
N HIS A 136 17.65 -3.55 -2.84
CA HIS A 136 16.33 -4.18 -2.79
C HIS A 136 15.84 -4.74 -4.13
N GLY A 137 16.61 -4.59 -5.21
CA GLY A 137 16.19 -4.96 -6.57
C GLY A 137 15.83 -6.42 -6.73
N ALA A 138 16.51 -7.34 -6.02
CA ALA A 138 16.15 -8.76 -6.05
C ALA A 138 14.75 -9.02 -5.47
N ASP A 139 14.37 -8.34 -4.38
CA ASP A 139 13.05 -8.49 -3.76
C ASP A 139 11.97 -7.79 -4.60
N ILE A 140 12.28 -6.63 -5.18
CA ILE A 140 11.40 -5.93 -6.13
C ILE A 140 11.10 -6.83 -7.35
N LEU A 141 12.15 -7.41 -7.95
CA LEU A 141 12.00 -8.29 -9.12
C LEU A 141 11.19 -9.53 -8.79
N ARG A 142 11.40 -10.16 -7.62
CA ARG A 142 10.61 -11.34 -7.21
C ARG A 142 9.15 -10.99 -6.93
N ALA A 143 8.89 -9.87 -6.25
CA ALA A 143 7.56 -9.48 -5.84
C ALA A 143 6.64 -9.09 -7.01
N THR A 144 7.23 -8.66 -8.13
CA THR A 144 6.50 -8.21 -9.34
C THR A 144 6.24 -9.32 -10.35
N ILE A 145 6.70 -10.55 -10.11
CA ILE A 145 6.43 -11.68 -11.02
C ILE A 145 4.93 -12.00 -11.01
N GLY A 146 4.32 -11.94 -12.20
CA GLY A 146 2.91 -12.28 -12.39
C GLY A 146 1.93 -11.20 -11.94
N THR A 147 2.39 -9.97 -11.75
CA THR A 147 1.55 -8.79 -11.42
C THR A 147 1.51 -7.80 -12.58
N GLU A 148 0.62 -6.81 -12.50
CA GLU A 148 0.55 -5.67 -13.42
C GLU A 148 1.46 -4.51 -12.98
N VAL A 149 2.44 -4.78 -12.11
CA VAL A 149 3.27 -3.75 -11.48
C VAL A 149 4.70 -3.88 -11.96
N SER A 150 5.22 -2.85 -12.64
CA SER A 150 6.60 -2.86 -13.10
C SER A 150 7.61 -2.72 -11.95
N PRO A 151 8.78 -3.38 -12.01
CA PRO A 151 9.89 -3.16 -11.08
C PRO A 151 10.31 -1.69 -10.95
N ALA A 152 10.25 -0.94 -12.05
CA ALA A 152 10.54 0.50 -12.06
C ALA A 152 9.50 1.32 -11.27
N LEU A 153 8.21 0.95 -11.35
CA LEU A 153 7.17 1.59 -10.56
C LEU A 153 7.35 1.32 -9.06
N VAL A 154 7.66 0.08 -8.68
CA VAL A 154 7.94 -0.25 -7.27
C VAL A 154 9.13 0.55 -6.74
N LEU A 155 10.21 0.63 -7.53
CA LEU A 155 11.38 1.42 -7.17
C LEU A 155 11.04 2.91 -6.99
N ALA A 156 10.20 3.46 -7.87
CA ALA A 156 9.72 4.83 -7.77
C ALA A 156 8.88 5.07 -6.50
N VAL A 157 7.94 4.16 -6.19
CA VAL A 157 7.14 4.21 -4.96
C VAL A 157 8.04 4.16 -3.73
N ILE A 158 8.97 3.20 -3.63
CA ILE A 158 9.91 3.10 -2.48
C ILE A 158 10.71 4.40 -2.30
N SER A 159 11.17 5.00 -3.40
CA SER A 159 11.91 6.25 -3.33
C SER A 159 11.09 7.42 -2.79
N VAL A 160 9.79 7.48 -3.10
CA VAL A 160 8.91 8.56 -2.63
C VAL A 160 8.43 8.31 -1.20
N GLU A 161 8.13 7.05 -0.86
CA GLU A 161 7.57 6.66 0.44
C GLU A 161 8.59 6.76 1.57
N SER A 162 9.75 6.12 1.41
CA SER A 162 10.73 5.97 2.49
C SER A 162 12.12 6.49 2.14
N GLY A 163 12.38 6.76 0.85
CA GLY A 163 13.73 7.01 0.34
C GLY A 163 14.62 5.76 0.44
N GLY A 164 14.04 4.56 0.44
CA GLY A 164 14.76 3.30 0.61
C GLY A 164 15.09 2.92 2.05
N ARG A 165 14.48 3.56 3.05
CA ARG A 165 14.71 3.27 4.47
C ARG A 165 13.77 2.17 4.96
N THR A 166 14.34 1.04 5.40
CA THR A 166 13.57 -0.11 5.90
C THR A 166 12.96 0.13 7.28
N ASP A 167 13.47 1.09 8.05
CA ASP A 167 13.06 1.45 9.40
C ASP A 167 12.15 2.70 9.45
N ALA A 168 11.69 3.18 8.28
CA ALA A 168 10.85 4.38 8.20
C ALA A 168 9.49 4.16 8.88
N VAL A 169 9.10 5.11 9.73
CA VAL A 169 7.78 5.19 10.37
C VAL A 169 7.20 6.58 10.18
N SER A 170 6.00 6.68 9.60
CA SER A 170 5.29 7.96 9.48
C SER A 170 4.53 8.31 10.75
N GLY A 171 4.09 9.58 10.87
CA GLY A 171 3.23 10.01 11.97
C GLY A 171 1.87 9.29 11.99
N ALA A 172 1.41 8.77 10.85
CA ALA A 172 0.18 7.98 10.73
C ALA A 172 0.42 6.47 10.98
N GLY A 173 1.64 6.07 11.31
CA GLY A 173 2.00 4.68 11.58
C GLY A 173 2.24 3.83 10.33
N ALA A 174 2.46 4.44 9.16
CA ALA A 174 2.91 3.73 7.97
C ALA A 174 4.37 3.27 8.14
N GLN A 175 4.71 2.06 7.70
CA GLN A 175 5.98 1.40 8.06
C GLN A 175 6.74 0.83 6.86
N GLY A 176 8.07 0.90 6.96
CA GLY A 176 9.00 0.24 6.05
C GLY A 176 9.13 0.91 4.67
N LEU A 177 9.68 0.16 3.73
CA LEU A 177 10.10 0.66 2.41
C LEU A 177 8.98 1.29 1.60
N MET A 178 7.80 0.65 1.59
CA MET A 178 6.61 1.04 0.84
C MET A 178 5.53 1.64 1.73
N GLN A 179 5.88 2.02 2.98
CA GLN A 179 5.02 2.72 3.94
C GLN A 179 3.61 2.13 4.06
N LEU A 180 3.52 0.86 4.46
CA LEU A 180 2.24 0.21 4.71
C LEU A 180 1.71 0.57 6.09
N ILE A 181 0.49 1.09 6.16
CA ILE A 181 -0.23 1.19 7.43
C ILE A 181 -0.60 -0.22 7.94
N PRO A 182 -0.77 -0.45 9.26
CA PRO A 182 -0.96 -1.79 9.81
C PRO A 182 -2.14 -2.57 9.23
N ALA A 183 -3.27 -1.89 8.95
CA ALA A 183 -4.44 -2.52 8.36
C ALA A 183 -4.16 -3.03 6.93
N THR A 184 -3.44 -2.25 6.12
CA THR A 184 -3.03 -2.65 4.76
C THR A 184 -2.00 -3.78 4.83
N ALA A 185 -1.00 -3.67 5.70
CA ALA A 185 -0.01 -4.71 5.93
C ALA A 185 -0.68 -6.06 6.25
N GLN A 186 -1.64 -6.07 7.19
CA GLN A 186 -2.40 -7.26 7.54
C GLN A 186 -3.20 -7.81 6.35
N ARG A 187 -3.93 -6.95 5.63
CA ARG A 187 -4.74 -7.34 4.47
C ARG A 187 -3.92 -8.03 3.39
N PHE A 188 -2.67 -7.60 3.20
CA PHE A 188 -1.77 -8.13 2.17
C PHE A 188 -0.68 -9.07 2.73
N GLY A 189 -0.93 -9.68 3.90
CA GLY A 189 -0.14 -10.80 4.42
C GLY A 189 1.26 -10.42 4.92
N VAL A 190 1.46 -9.17 5.34
CA VAL A 190 2.70 -8.69 5.95
C VAL A 190 2.60 -8.84 7.46
N SER A 191 3.44 -9.71 8.03
CA SER A 191 3.53 -9.91 9.48
C SER A 191 4.48 -8.92 10.15
N ASP A 192 5.52 -8.47 9.44
CA ASP A 192 6.47 -7.47 9.89
C ASP A 192 6.82 -6.51 8.75
N SER A 193 6.32 -5.28 8.84
CA SER A 193 6.54 -4.23 7.85
C SER A 193 7.97 -3.67 7.84
N MET A 194 8.80 -3.96 8.84
CA MET A 194 10.22 -3.55 8.86
C MET A 194 11.12 -4.52 8.10
N LEU A 195 10.65 -5.74 7.80
CA LEU A 195 11.36 -6.68 6.95
C LEU A 195 11.16 -6.32 5.48
N ALA A 196 12.24 -5.85 4.84
CA ALA A 196 12.24 -5.37 3.46
C ALA A 196 11.47 -6.29 2.48
N GLY A 197 11.80 -7.59 2.47
CA GLY A 197 11.16 -8.55 1.56
C GLY A 197 9.65 -8.73 1.83
N GLN A 198 9.21 -8.71 3.09
CA GLN A 198 7.77 -8.78 3.41
C GLN A 198 7.06 -7.49 3.00
N ASN A 199 7.65 -6.33 3.34
CA ASN A 199 7.08 -5.03 3.04
C ASN A 199 6.94 -4.80 1.53
N ILE A 200 7.98 -5.13 0.75
CA ILE A 200 7.94 -5.05 -0.72
C ILE A 200 6.87 -5.99 -1.27
N LYS A 201 6.83 -7.25 -0.83
CA LYS A 201 5.82 -8.22 -1.29
C LYS A 201 4.40 -7.73 -1.03
N GLY A 202 4.12 -7.23 0.17
CA GLY A 202 2.80 -6.70 0.53
C GLY A 202 2.44 -5.41 -0.22
N GLY A 203 3.39 -4.48 -0.36
CA GLY A 203 3.16 -3.24 -1.08
C GLY A 203 2.95 -3.45 -2.57
N VAL A 204 3.67 -4.39 -3.19
CA VAL A 204 3.42 -4.80 -4.58
C VAL A 204 2.06 -5.47 -4.73
N ALA A 205 1.67 -6.35 -3.80
CA ALA A 205 0.35 -6.97 -3.83
C ALA A 205 -0.78 -5.93 -3.68
N TYR A 206 -0.60 -4.91 -2.83
CA TYR A 206 -1.55 -3.81 -2.70
C TYR A 206 -1.63 -2.98 -3.98
N LEU A 207 -0.48 -2.61 -4.56
CA LEU A 207 -0.45 -1.83 -5.79
C LEU A 207 -1.05 -2.59 -6.98
N ASP A 208 -0.78 -3.89 -7.10
CA ASP A 208 -1.41 -4.76 -8.12
C ASP A 208 -2.93 -4.84 -7.96
N TRP A 209 -3.41 -4.94 -6.72
CA TRP A 209 -4.84 -4.89 -6.43
C TRP A 209 -5.45 -3.54 -6.84
N LEU A 210 -4.77 -2.42 -6.56
CA LEU A 210 -5.21 -1.08 -6.97
C LEU A 210 -5.23 -0.91 -8.49
N MET A 211 -4.22 -1.44 -9.19
CA MET A 211 -4.19 -1.42 -10.66
C MET A 211 -5.42 -2.13 -11.23
N LYS A 212 -5.79 -3.29 -10.69
CA LYS A 212 -7.00 -4.02 -11.08
C LYS A 212 -8.28 -3.28 -10.73
N GLU A 213 -8.37 -2.76 -9.51
CA GLU A 213 -9.52 -1.98 -9.02
C GLU A 213 -9.81 -0.78 -9.92
N PHE A 214 -8.76 -0.11 -10.40
CA PHE A 214 -8.86 1.06 -11.27
C PHE A 214 -8.59 0.76 -12.74
N ARG A 215 -8.81 -0.48 -13.20
CA ARG A 215 -8.77 -0.90 -14.61
C ARG A 215 -7.48 -0.50 -15.34
N GLY A 216 -6.34 -0.66 -14.68
CA GLY A 216 -5.01 -0.34 -15.20
C GLY A 216 -4.63 1.14 -15.12
N ASP A 217 -5.48 1.99 -14.54
CA ASP A 217 -5.22 3.41 -14.44
C ASP A 217 -4.24 3.75 -13.32
N ALA A 218 -2.97 3.89 -13.68
CA ALA A 218 -1.90 4.18 -12.74
C ALA A 218 -2.08 5.50 -11.96
N VAL A 219 -2.75 6.51 -12.52
CA VAL A 219 -2.99 7.77 -11.80
C VAL A 219 -3.98 7.54 -10.65
N LEU A 220 -5.05 6.76 -10.87
CA LEU A 220 -5.98 6.40 -9.79
C LEU A 220 -5.34 5.41 -8.81
N ALA A 221 -4.57 4.44 -9.31
CA ALA A 221 -3.90 3.47 -8.46
C ALA A 221 -2.92 4.15 -7.50
N LEU A 222 -2.09 5.09 -7.98
CA LEU A 222 -1.19 5.88 -7.13
C LEU A 222 -1.95 6.78 -6.15
N ALA A 223 -3.06 7.39 -6.59
CA ALA A 223 -3.91 8.16 -5.68
C ALA A 223 -4.51 7.28 -4.58
N GLY A 224 -4.95 6.07 -4.92
CA GLY A 224 -5.47 5.08 -3.97
C GLY A 224 -4.40 4.50 -3.06
N TYR A 225 -3.16 4.37 -3.55
CA TYR A 225 -2.04 3.94 -2.72
C TYR A 225 -1.80 4.91 -1.55
N ASN A 226 -1.80 6.21 -1.83
CA ASN A 226 -1.59 7.25 -0.82
C ASN A 226 -2.85 7.58 0.01
N ALA A 227 -4.02 7.73 -0.61
CA ALA A 227 -5.25 8.19 0.04
C ALA A 227 -6.21 7.07 0.49
N GLY A 228 -5.94 5.83 0.08
CA GLY A 228 -6.88 4.71 0.16
C GLY A 228 -7.86 4.67 -1.01
N GLU A 229 -8.24 3.47 -1.44
CA GLU A 229 -9.16 3.23 -2.56
C GLU A 229 -10.54 3.86 -2.33
N ASN A 230 -10.99 3.93 -1.08
CA ASN A 230 -12.32 4.42 -0.74
C ASN A 230 -12.40 5.94 -0.94
N ALA A 231 -11.30 6.66 -0.72
CA ALA A 231 -11.22 8.08 -1.01
C ALA A 231 -11.35 8.32 -2.52
N VAL A 232 -10.67 7.53 -3.34
CA VAL A 232 -10.77 7.63 -4.80
C VAL A 232 -12.19 7.35 -5.28
N LYS A 233 -12.82 6.27 -4.78
CA LYS A 233 -14.22 5.93 -5.10
C LYS A 233 -15.20 7.02 -4.67
N LYS A 234 -15.06 7.53 -3.45
CA LYS A 234 -15.93 8.59 -2.91
C LYS A 234 -15.90 9.86 -3.75
N HIS A 235 -14.74 10.21 -4.30
CA HIS A 235 -14.56 11.40 -5.11
C HIS A 235 -14.68 11.14 -6.63
N ALA A 236 -15.01 9.91 -7.03
CA ALA A 236 -15.05 9.49 -8.43
C ALA A 236 -13.78 9.91 -9.20
N GLY A 237 -12.60 9.75 -8.57
CA GLY A 237 -11.36 10.29 -9.10
C GLY A 237 -10.31 10.59 -8.02
N VAL A 238 -9.26 11.31 -8.41
CA VAL A 238 -8.18 11.74 -7.50
C VAL A 238 -8.75 12.70 -6.45
N PRO A 239 -8.70 12.34 -5.15
CA PRO A 239 -9.31 13.17 -4.11
C PRO A 239 -8.63 14.54 -4.03
N PRO A 240 -9.33 15.58 -3.56
CA PRO A 240 -8.80 16.94 -3.43
C PRO A 240 -7.85 17.10 -2.22
N TYR A 241 -7.08 16.07 -1.89
CA TYR A 241 -6.08 16.10 -0.83
C TYR A 241 -4.77 16.61 -1.40
N ALA A 242 -4.21 17.66 -0.79
CA ALA A 242 -2.97 18.27 -1.24
C ALA A 242 -1.81 17.25 -1.29
N GLU A 243 -1.72 16.40 -0.26
CA GLU A 243 -0.72 15.34 -0.18
C GLU A 243 -0.82 14.39 -1.37
N THR A 244 -2.01 13.86 -1.66
CA THR A 244 -2.25 12.94 -2.77
C THR A 244 -2.00 13.59 -4.13
N ARG A 245 -2.44 14.85 -4.28
CA ARG A 245 -2.21 15.64 -5.48
C ARG A 245 -0.74 16.00 -5.69
N ASP A 246 0.07 16.02 -4.65
CA ASP A 246 1.52 16.14 -4.76
C ASP A 246 2.22 14.78 -4.93
N TYR A 247 1.65 13.72 -4.36
CA TYR A 247 2.20 12.37 -4.37
C TYR A 247 2.27 11.78 -5.77
N VAL A 248 1.15 11.79 -6.50
CA VAL A 248 1.07 11.19 -7.85
C VAL A 248 2.14 11.75 -8.80
N PRO A 249 2.26 13.08 -9.00
CA PRO A 249 3.30 13.61 -9.88
C PRO A 249 4.72 13.28 -9.40
N LYS A 250 4.98 13.21 -8.08
CA LYS A 250 6.29 12.80 -7.54
C LYS A 250 6.65 11.36 -7.93
N VAL A 251 5.71 10.43 -7.79
CA VAL A 251 5.94 9.02 -8.17
C VAL A 251 6.14 8.89 -9.67
N LEU A 252 5.35 9.59 -10.49
CA LEU A 252 5.52 9.57 -11.95
C LEU A 252 6.88 10.17 -12.38
N ALA A 253 7.34 11.24 -11.74
CA ALA A 253 8.69 11.78 -11.98
C ALA A 253 9.79 10.79 -11.54
N ALA A 254 9.62 10.12 -10.39
CA ALA A 254 10.53 9.08 -9.94
C ALA A 254 10.54 7.86 -10.88
N PHE A 255 9.40 7.50 -11.47
CA PHE A 255 9.28 6.43 -12.46
C PHE A 255 10.08 6.74 -13.73
N GLN A 256 10.09 7.99 -14.21
CA GLN A 256 10.92 8.38 -15.36
C GLN A 256 12.41 8.10 -15.10
N VAL A 257 12.90 8.37 -13.89
CA VAL A 257 14.28 8.04 -13.48
C VAL A 257 14.48 6.52 -13.35
N ALA A 258 13.56 5.83 -12.67
CA ALA A 258 13.61 4.39 -12.45
C ALA A 258 13.61 3.59 -13.77
N SER A 259 12.80 4.02 -14.74
CA SER A 259 12.69 3.39 -16.07
C SER A 259 14.02 3.40 -16.83
N GLY A 260 14.88 4.40 -16.57
CA GLY A 260 16.23 4.49 -17.13
C GLY A 260 17.22 3.50 -16.54
N LEU A 261 16.88 2.86 -15.40
CA LEU A 261 17.69 1.79 -14.81
C LEU A 261 17.34 0.41 -15.36
N CYS A 262 16.24 0.29 -16.10
CA CYS A 262 15.87 -0.95 -16.78
C CYS A 262 16.81 -1.20 -17.96
N LYS A 263 17.21 -2.47 -18.18
CA LYS A 263 18.03 -2.88 -19.34
C LYS A 263 17.37 -2.51 -20.67
N THR A 264 16.06 -2.66 -20.73
CA THR A 264 15.20 -2.17 -21.80
C THR A 264 14.19 -1.24 -21.15
N ARG A 265 14.08 -0.01 -21.65
CA ARG A 265 13.13 0.96 -21.09
C ARG A 265 11.70 0.44 -21.36
N PRO A 266 10.85 0.34 -20.33
CA PRO A 266 9.45 -0.03 -20.51
C PRO A 266 8.69 1.03 -21.32
N GLU A 267 7.74 0.60 -22.15
CA GLU A 267 6.85 1.50 -22.89
C GLU A 267 5.68 1.95 -22.01
N LEU A 268 5.12 1.02 -21.23
CA LEU A 268 4.04 1.24 -20.27
C LEU A 268 4.54 1.20 -18.84
N ILE A 269 3.83 1.88 -17.94
CA ILE A 269 4.14 1.85 -16.49
C ILE A 269 3.94 0.47 -15.86
N THR A 270 3.19 -0.41 -16.54
CA THR A 270 2.92 -1.80 -16.18
C THR A 270 3.92 -2.79 -16.75
N ASP A 271 4.78 -2.38 -17.69
CA ASP A 271 5.69 -3.30 -18.36
C ASP A 271 6.77 -3.81 -17.41
N ALA A 272 6.97 -5.13 -17.40
CA ALA A 272 8.06 -5.74 -16.67
C ALA A 272 9.41 -5.24 -17.21
N CYS A 273 10.38 -5.03 -16.32
CA CYS A 273 11.71 -4.61 -16.71
C CYS A 273 12.79 -5.28 -15.85
N ALA A 274 13.92 -5.63 -16.46
CA ALA A 274 15.08 -6.11 -15.72
C ALA A 274 15.89 -4.90 -15.21
N LEU A 275 15.88 -4.67 -13.90
CA LEU A 275 16.69 -3.62 -13.28
C LEU A 275 18.20 -3.92 -13.45
N THR A 276 18.98 -2.89 -13.75
CA THR A 276 20.44 -2.98 -13.80
C THR A 276 20.99 -2.96 -12.37
N LEU A 277 21.27 -4.14 -11.83
CA LEU A 277 21.73 -4.32 -10.45
C LEU A 277 23.26 -4.33 -10.30
N ALA A 278 23.99 -4.40 -11.41
CA ALA A 278 25.45 -4.41 -11.39
C ALA A 278 26.01 -2.98 -11.40
N SER A 279 27.07 -2.75 -10.62
CA SER A 279 27.94 -1.60 -10.77
C SER A 279 28.91 -1.87 -11.93
N TYR A 280 29.14 -0.89 -12.80
CA TYR A 280 30.36 -0.84 -13.61
C TYR A 280 31.54 -0.40 -12.73
#